data_AF-A0AAP2G3I4-F1
#
_entry.id   AF-A0AAP2G3I4-F1
#
_cell.length_a   1.000
_cell.length_b   1.000
_cell.length_c   1.000
_cell.angle_alpha   90.00
_cell.angle_beta   90.00
_cell.angle_gamma   90.00
#
_symmetry.space_group_name_H-M   'P 1'
#
loop_
_entity.id
_entity.type
_entity.pdbx_description
1 polymer ?
#
loop_
_entity_poly.entity_id
_entity_poly.type
_entity_poly.pdbx_seq_one_letter_code
_entity_poly.pdbx_strand_id
1 'polypeptide(L)'
;MAKLLPEGLDGFAWAILAVLALVSVMALTVAIFKALQFMRLGVGRRKLAGEVVEKWLGGDGDGALSLAEKRSTPTVRVLYAALTGLRAAPQDRGYARELATQTALSELARLTGRMRALEAVVQAAPMLGLLGTVVGMIEAFGKLAQAEGAVDPSILAGGIWTALITTAVGLGIAIFFYFISMWLEGRISAERETIERLISTVLHGRVDTAAPRGR
;
A
#
# COMPACT_ATOMS: atom_id res chain seq x y z
N MET A 1 20.66 15.47 20.87
CA MET A 1 20.09 14.20 20.34
C MET A 1 20.71 12.96 20.98
N ALA A 2 22.00 12.94 21.34
CA ALA A 2 22.66 11.80 22.02
C ALA A 2 22.32 11.64 23.52
N LYS A 3 21.64 12.60 24.17
CA LYS A 3 21.22 12.54 25.59
C LYS A 3 19.82 11.93 25.83
N LEU A 4 19.19 11.38 24.79
CA LEU A 4 17.89 10.70 24.88
C LEU A 4 18.00 9.16 24.99
N LEU A 5 19.22 8.62 24.91
CA LEU A 5 19.49 7.21 25.13
C LEU A 5 19.81 7.03 26.62
N PRO A 6 18.91 6.40 27.40
CA PRO A 6 19.15 6.20 28.83
C PRO A 6 20.32 5.23 29.01
N GLU A 7 21.33 5.68 29.75
CA GLU A 7 22.41 4.83 30.27
C GLU A 7 21.78 3.85 31.27
N GLY A 8 21.44 2.65 30.80
CA GLY A 8 20.71 1.64 31.60
C GLY A 8 19.74 0.75 30.83
N LEU A 9 19.70 0.83 29.50
CA LEU A 9 18.89 -0.09 28.69
C LEU A 9 19.38 -1.55 28.87
N ASP A 10 18.54 -2.37 29.50
CA ASP A 10 18.71 -3.82 29.58
C ASP A 10 18.80 -4.40 28.15
N GLY A 11 19.60 -5.46 27.95
CA GLY A 11 19.93 -5.99 26.62
C GLY A 11 18.69 -6.39 25.77
N PHE A 12 17.57 -6.70 26.43
CA PHE A 12 16.32 -7.02 25.76
C PHE A 12 15.63 -5.80 25.12
N ALA A 13 15.68 -4.63 25.76
CA ALA A 13 15.13 -3.40 25.19
C ALA A 13 15.86 -3.03 23.89
N TRP A 14 17.19 -3.19 23.87
CA TRP A 14 17.98 -3.03 22.65
C TRP A 14 17.62 -4.05 21.57
N ALA A 15 17.33 -5.30 21.96
CA ALA A 15 16.88 -6.33 21.01
C ALA A 15 15.54 -5.93 20.35
N ILE A 16 14.56 -5.44 21.12
CA ILE A 16 13.28 -4.97 20.56
C ILE A 16 13.48 -3.76 19.66
N LEU A 17 14.26 -2.78 20.09
CA LEU A 17 14.56 -1.60 19.27
C LEU A 17 15.29 -1.98 17.97
N ALA A 18 16.20 -2.96 18.01
CA ALA A 18 16.86 -3.48 16.82
C ALA A 18 15.88 -4.19 15.88
N VAL A 19 14.95 -4.99 16.41
CA VAL A 19 13.89 -5.63 15.61
C VAL A 19 12.95 -4.57 15.01
N LEU A 20 12.53 -3.56 15.78
CA LEU A 20 11.73 -2.44 15.28
C LEU A 20 12.45 -1.67 14.18
N ALA A 21 13.76 -1.44 14.33
CA ALA A 21 14.58 -0.80 13.31
C ALA A 21 14.65 -1.65 12.02
N LEU A 22 14.86 -2.96 12.15
CA LEU A 22 14.87 -3.89 11.01
C LEU A 22 13.54 -3.89 10.26
N VAL A 23 12.44 -3.99 11.00
CA VAL A 23 11.06 -3.96 10.47
C VAL A 23 10.77 -2.62 9.78
N SER A 24 11.24 -1.50 10.34
CA SER A 24 11.13 -0.17 9.75
C SER A 24 11.90 -0.05 8.43
N VAL A 25 13.14 -0.55 8.37
CA VAL A 25 13.95 -0.57 7.14
C VAL A 25 13.29 -1.43 6.06
N MET A 26 12.73 -2.58 6.43
CA MET A 26 11.97 -3.44 5.52
C MET A 26 10.75 -2.71 4.95
N ALA A 27 9.95 -2.07 5.80
CA ALA A 27 8.77 -1.29 5.37
C ALA A 27 9.17 -0.12 4.47
N LEU A 28 10.23 0.61 4.81
CA LEU A 28 10.74 1.71 3.99
C LEU A 28 11.18 1.22 2.61
N THR A 29 11.86 0.07 2.55
CA THR A 29 12.28 -0.56 1.29
C THR A 29 11.08 -0.91 0.41
N VAL A 30 10.03 -1.50 0.99
CA VAL A 30 8.79 -1.82 0.28
C VAL A 30 8.08 -0.54 -0.19
N ALA A 31 7.99 0.48 0.66
CA ALA A 31 7.35 1.76 0.34
C ALA A 31 8.05 2.47 -0.83
N ILE A 32 9.39 2.56 -0.81
CA ILE A 32 10.17 3.17 -1.88
C ILE A 32 10.03 2.35 -3.17
N PHE A 33 10.17 1.02 -3.09
CA PHE A 33 9.99 0.14 -4.24
C PHE A 33 8.61 0.34 -4.89
N LYS A 34 7.56 0.46 -4.07
CA LYS A 34 6.19 0.72 -4.53
C LYS A 34 6.03 2.08 -5.18
N ALA A 35 6.56 3.13 -4.57
CA ALA A 35 6.53 4.47 -5.13
C ALA A 35 7.20 4.49 -6.53
N LEU A 36 8.39 3.89 -6.64
CA LEU A 36 9.11 3.77 -7.91
C LEU A 36 8.36 2.89 -8.93
N GLN A 37 7.77 1.77 -8.48
CA GLN A 37 6.95 0.90 -9.32
C GLN A 37 5.78 1.68 -9.92
N PHE A 38 5.05 2.46 -9.13
CA PHE A 38 3.89 3.22 -9.59
C PHE A 38 4.30 4.34 -10.55
N MET A 39 5.42 5.02 -10.27
CA MET A 39 5.97 6.03 -11.18
C MET A 39 6.38 5.42 -12.52
N ARG A 40 7.04 4.26 -12.51
CA ARG A 40 7.48 3.55 -13.73
C ARG A 40 6.31 2.99 -14.54
N LEU A 41 5.31 2.41 -13.88
CA LEU A 41 4.11 1.89 -14.54
C LEU A 41 3.15 3.00 -15.00
N GLY A 42 3.38 4.25 -14.58
CA GLY A 42 2.52 5.37 -14.96
C GLY A 42 1.11 5.27 -14.37
N VAL A 43 0.98 4.68 -13.18
CA VAL A 43 -0.30 4.59 -12.46
C VAL A 43 -0.87 6.00 -12.27
N GLY A 44 -2.14 6.19 -12.61
CA GLY A 44 -2.81 7.49 -12.58
C GLY A 44 -2.59 8.36 -13.83
N ARG A 45 -1.82 7.93 -14.83
CA ARG A 45 -1.75 8.65 -16.12
C ARG A 45 -2.98 8.34 -16.96
N ARG A 46 -3.95 9.26 -16.94
CA ARG A 46 -5.25 9.08 -17.62
C ARG A 46 -5.28 9.56 -19.07
N LYS A 47 -4.34 10.42 -19.47
CA LYS A 47 -4.37 11.11 -20.78
C LYS A 47 -4.41 10.13 -21.96
N LEU A 48 -3.46 9.19 -22.02
CA LEU A 48 -3.40 8.20 -23.12
C LEU A 48 -4.62 7.27 -23.15
N ALA A 49 -5.11 6.83 -21.98
CA ALA A 49 -6.31 6.01 -21.90
C ALA A 49 -7.56 6.77 -22.38
N GLY A 50 -7.65 8.06 -22.07
CA GLY A 50 -8.69 8.96 -22.58
C GLY A 50 -8.64 9.10 -24.10
N GLU A 51 -7.46 9.38 -24.66
CA GLU A 51 -7.25 9.49 -26.11
C GLU A 51 -7.64 8.20 -26.86
N VAL A 52 -7.30 7.02 -26.31
CA VAL A 52 -7.70 5.71 -26.87
C VAL A 52 -9.21 5.56 -26.90
N VAL A 53 -9.89 5.90 -25.79
CA VAL A 53 -11.36 5.81 -25.70
C VAL A 53 -12.04 6.82 -26.62
N GLU A 54 -11.54 8.05 -26.73
CA GLU A 54 -12.10 9.08 -27.61
C GLU A 54 -12.00 8.66 -29.08
N LYS A 55 -10.84 8.14 -29.51
CA LYS A 55 -10.70 7.58 -30.87
C LYS A 55 -11.65 6.43 -31.14
N TRP A 56 -11.77 5.51 -30.17
CA TRP A 56 -12.68 4.37 -30.29
C TRP A 56 -14.15 4.81 -30.45
N LEU A 57 -14.60 5.72 -29.58
CA LEU A 57 -15.98 6.24 -29.62
C LEU A 57 -16.23 7.13 -30.85
N GLY A 58 -15.20 7.77 -31.39
CA GLY A 58 -15.25 8.51 -32.65
C GLY A 58 -15.29 7.64 -33.91
N GLY A 59 -15.27 6.31 -33.77
CA GLY A 59 -15.29 5.35 -34.88
C GLY A 59 -13.93 5.03 -35.48
N ASP A 60 -12.84 5.63 -34.99
CA ASP A 60 -11.46 5.37 -35.41
C ASP A 60 -10.87 4.17 -34.65
N GLY A 61 -11.34 2.97 -34.98
CA GLY A 61 -10.93 1.73 -34.31
C GLY A 61 -9.45 1.38 -34.51
N ASP A 62 -8.91 1.59 -35.71
CA ASP A 62 -7.49 1.34 -36.00
C ASP A 62 -6.58 2.36 -35.31
N GLY A 63 -6.99 3.63 -35.26
CA GLY A 63 -6.30 4.66 -34.50
C GLY A 63 -6.32 4.41 -32.99
N ALA A 64 -7.44 3.92 -32.45
CA ALA A 64 -7.52 3.53 -31.03
C ALA A 64 -6.59 2.37 -30.70
N LEU A 65 -6.55 1.34 -31.57
CA LEU A 65 -5.72 0.15 -31.37
C LEU A 65 -4.22 0.47 -31.46
N SER A 66 -3.81 1.26 -32.45
CA SER A 66 -2.40 1.68 -32.63
C SER A 66 -1.90 2.56 -31.47
N LEU A 67 -2.74 3.42 -30.89
CA LEU A 67 -2.41 4.14 -29.66
C LEU A 67 -2.28 3.20 -28.47
N ALA A 68 -3.17 2.20 -28.36
CA ALA A 68 -3.19 1.24 -27.26
C ALA A 68 -2.03 0.22 -27.32
N GLU A 69 -1.48 -0.04 -28.50
CA GLU A 69 -0.38 -1.00 -28.74
C GLU A 69 0.89 -0.67 -27.94
N LYS A 70 1.09 0.60 -27.59
CA LYS A 70 2.21 1.07 -26.75
C LYS A 70 2.22 0.45 -25.35
N ARG A 71 1.07 -0.03 -24.84
CA ARG A 71 0.94 -0.74 -23.55
C ARG A 71 1.63 -0.04 -22.37
N SER A 72 1.62 1.29 -22.39
CA SER A 72 2.46 2.14 -21.54
C SER A 72 1.97 2.28 -20.10
N THR A 73 0.69 2.00 -19.84
CA THR A 73 0.07 2.06 -18.50
C THR A 73 -0.84 0.84 -18.29
N PRO A 74 -1.16 0.48 -17.04
CA PRO A 74 -2.11 -0.60 -16.73
C PRO A 74 -3.46 -0.42 -17.46
N THR A 75 -4.02 0.79 -17.39
CA THR A 75 -5.26 1.15 -18.10
C THR A 75 -5.17 0.95 -19.61
N VAL A 76 -4.06 1.36 -20.25
CA VAL A 76 -3.86 1.19 -21.69
C VAL A 76 -3.68 -0.28 -22.08
N ARG A 77 -3.05 -1.10 -21.23
CA ARG A 77 -2.94 -2.56 -21.47
C ARG A 77 -4.30 -3.25 -21.45
N VAL A 78 -5.15 -2.87 -20.50
CA VAL A 78 -6.52 -3.41 -20.41
C VAL A 78 -7.37 -2.94 -21.60
N LEU A 79 -7.25 -1.67 -21.98
CA LEU A 79 -7.91 -1.14 -23.18
C LEU A 79 -7.46 -1.88 -24.43
N TYR A 80 -6.16 -2.11 -24.60
CA TYR A 80 -5.62 -2.89 -25.71
C TYR A 80 -6.25 -4.29 -25.75
N ALA A 81 -6.31 -5.01 -24.62
CA ALA A 81 -6.93 -6.33 -24.55
C ALA A 81 -8.42 -6.30 -24.95
N ALA A 82 -9.18 -5.31 -24.45
CA ALA A 82 -10.59 -5.12 -24.80
C ALA A 82 -10.76 -4.87 -26.30
N LEU A 83 -9.97 -3.96 -26.88
CA LEU A 83 -10.03 -3.61 -28.30
C LEU A 83 -9.63 -4.78 -29.21
N THR A 84 -8.59 -5.53 -28.84
CA THR A 84 -8.21 -6.75 -29.58
C THR A 84 -9.28 -7.84 -29.50
N GLY A 85 -9.95 -7.98 -28.36
CA GLY A 85 -11.06 -8.92 -28.20
C GLY A 85 -12.24 -8.54 -29.09
N LEU A 86 -12.60 -7.26 -29.15
CA LEU A 86 -13.66 -6.75 -30.04
C LEU A 86 -13.30 -6.93 -31.52
N ARG A 87 -12.02 -6.78 -31.89
CA ARG A 87 -11.58 -7.00 -33.27
C ARG A 87 -11.58 -8.49 -33.66
N ALA A 88 -11.24 -9.37 -32.72
CA ALA A 88 -11.22 -10.81 -32.94
C ALA A 88 -12.63 -11.42 -33.01
N ALA A 89 -13.55 -10.94 -32.18
CA ALA A 89 -14.94 -11.38 -32.17
C ALA A 89 -15.92 -10.19 -32.05
N PRO A 90 -16.22 -9.48 -33.16
CA PRO A 90 -17.03 -8.26 -33.13
C PRO A 90 -18.45 -8.42 -32.59
N GLN A 91 -19.02 -9.62 -32.73
CA GLN A 91 -20.36 -9.95 -32.27
C GLN A 91 -20.40 -10.44 -30.82
N ASP A 92 -19.24 -10.76 -30.23
CA ASP A 92 -19.15 -11.28 -28.86
C ASP A 92 -18.45 -10.28 -27.94
N ARG A 93 -19.25 -9.34 -27.41
CA ARG A 93 -18.78 -8.39 -26.39
C ARG A 93 -18.39 -9.09 -25.09
N GLY A 94 -18.91 -10.29 -24.83
CA GLY A 94 -18.55 -11.11 -23.68
C GLY A 94 -17.10 -11.57 -23.73
N TYR A 95 -16.65 -12.02 -24.90
CA TYR A 95 -15.25 -12.40 -25.14
C TYR A 95 -14.28 -11.24 -24.88
N ALA A 96 -14.59 -10.06 -25.42
CA ALA A 96 -13.77 -8.86 -25.18
C ALA A 96 -13.73 -8.44 -23.71
N ARG A 97 -14.87 -8.54 -23.01
CA ARG A 97 -14.97 -8.27 -21.57
C ARG A 97 -14.12 -9.24 -20.76
N GLU A 98 -14.15 -10.51 -21.09
CA GLU A 98 -13.38 -11.56 -20.40
C GLU A 98 -11.88 -11.30 -20.53
N LEU A 99 -11.39 -11.08 -21.75
CA LEU A 99 -9.98 -10.71 -22.03
C LEU A 99 -9.53 -9.46 -21.26
N ALA A 100 -10.36 -8.42 -21.28
CA ALA A 100 -10.08 -7.19 -20.55
C ALA A 100 -10.04 -7.43 -19.03
N THR A 101 -10.98 -8.23 -18.50
CA THR A 101 -11.07 -8.56 -17.08
C THR A 101 -9.88 -9.41 -16.63
N GLN A 102 -9.49 -10.42 -17.40
CA GLN A 102 -8.29 -11.22 -17.11
C GLN A 102 -7.03 -10.35 -17.08
N THR A 103 -6.88 -9.45 -18.04
CA THR A 103 -5.76 -8.50 -18.08
C THR A 103 -5.82 -7.56 -16.87
N ALA A 104 -6.99 -7.02 -16.53
CA ALA A 104 -7.19 -6.16 -15.37
C ALA A 104 -6.82 -6.86 -14.06
N LEU A 105 -7.26 -8.11 -13.86
CA LEU A 105 -6.89 -8.90 -12.68
C LEU A 105 -5.38 -9.10 -12.59
N SER A 106 -4.71 -9.38 -13.71
CA SER A 106 -3.25 -9.56 -13.73
C SER A 106 -2.49 -8.26 -13.39
N GLU A 107 -2.93 -7.11 -13.89
CA GLU A 107 -2.31 -5.81 -13.62
C GLU A 107 -2.60 -5.36 -12.18
N LEU A 108 -3.84 -5.52 -11.70
CA LEU A 108 -4.19 -5.22 -10.31
C LEU A 108 -3.44 -6.12 -9.33
N ALA A 109 -3.26 -7.41 -9.61
CA ALA A 109 -2.45 -8.31 -8.80
C ALA A 109 -0.98 -7.85 -8.72
N ARG A 110 -0.42 -7.33 -9.83
CA ARG A 110 0.93 -6.74 -9.84
C ARG A 110 1.01 -5.46 -9.01
N LEU A 111 -0.05 -4.65 -9.00
CA LEU A 111 -0.15 -3.43 -8.21
C LEU A 111 -0.37 -3.70 -6.71
N THR A 112 -1.13 -4.73 -6.34
CA THR A 112 -1.38 -5.12 -4.94
C THR A 112 -0.26 -5.96 -4.34
N GLY A 113 0.51 -6.68 -5.15
CA GLY A 113 1.59 -7.54 -4.64
C GLY A 113 2.58 -6.78 -3.76
N ARG A 114 3.04 -7.37 -2.65
CA ARG A 114 3.91 -6.75 -1.63
C ARG A 114 3.27 -5.70 -0.72
N MET A 115 2.02 -5.27 -0.95
CA MET A 115 1.29 -4.39 -0.01
C MET A 115 1.09 -5.06 1.36
N ARG A 116 0.78 -6.36 1.36
CA ARG A 116 0.64 -7.18 2.58
C ARG A 116 1.85 -7.12 3.51
N ALA A 117 3.06 -6.99 2.97
CA ALA A 117 4.26 -6.87 3.79
C ALA A 117 4.31 -5.53 4.53
N LEU A 118 3.89 -4.44 3.87
CA LEU A 118 3.80 -3.12 4.49
C LEU A 118 2.70 -3.08 5.56
N GLU A 119 1.52 -3.64 5.26
CA GLU A 119 0.42 -3.79 6.21
C GLU A 119 0.82 -4.63 7.44
N ALA A 120 1.57 -5.72 7.23
CA ALA A 120 2.08 -6.53 8.32
C ALA A 120 2.99 -5.72 9.25
N VAL A 121 3.83 -4.82 8.71
CA VAL A 121 4.65 -3.93 9.55
C VAL A 121 3.80 -2.96 10.37
N VAL A 122 2.78 -2.35 9.76
CA VAL A 122 1.85 -1.44 10.44
C VAL A 122 1.18 -2.12 11.63
N GLN A 123 0.83 -3.41 11.50
CA GLN A 123 0.22 -4.18 12.58
C GLN A 123 1.23 -4.73 13.59
N ALA A 124 2.41 -5.16 13.15
CA ALA A 124 3.41 -5.79 14.00
C ALA A 124 4.20 -4.78 14.86
N ALA A 125 4.49 -3.58 14.35
CA ALA A 125 5.30 -2.59 15.08
C ALA A 125 4.70 -2.16 16.44
N PRO A 126 3.38 -1.89 16.57
CA PRO A 126 2.76 -1.62 17.87
C PRO A 126 2.80 -2.82 18.81
N MET A 127 2.61 -4.03 18.28
CA MET A 127 2.64 -5.26 19.08
C MET A 127 4.05 -5.53 19.63
N LEU A 128 5.09 -5.26 18.83
CA LEU A 128 6.49 -5.31 19.27
C LEU A 128 6.79 -4.23 20.33
N GLY A 129 6.24 -3.03 20.18
CA GLY A 129 6.34 -1.98 21.20
C GLY A 129 5.66 -2.36 22.52
N LEU A 130 4.47 -2.96 22.46
CA LEU A 130 3.75 -3.50 23.62
C LEU A 130 4.49 -4.67 24.27
N LEU A 131 5.12 -5.53 23.47
CA LEU A 131 6.00 -6.57 24.03
C LEU A 131 7.14 -5.94 24.86
N GLY A 132 7.68 -4.81 24.40
CA GLY A 132 8.68 -4.05 25.15
C GLY A 132 8.20 -3.49 26.47
N THR A 133 6.93 -3.08 26.58
CA THR A 133 6.39 -2.68 27.90
C THR A 133 6.24 -3.87 28.82
N VAL A 134 5.71 -4.99 28.32
CA VAL A 134 5.54 -6.20 29.13
C VAL A 134 6.88 -6.66 29.68
N VAL A 135 7.91 -6.76 28.83
CA VAL A 135 9.21 -7.22 29.28
C VAL A 135 9.91 -6.20 30.18
N GLY A 136 9.86 -4.91 29.86
CA GLY A 136 10.44 -3.88 30.73
C GLY A 136 9.81 -3.84 32.12
N MET A 137 8.50 -4.09 32.23
CA MET A 137 7.82 -4.21 33.53
C MET A 137 8.22 -5.51 34.26
N ILE A 138 8.37 -6.63 33.56
CA ILE A 138 8.84 -7.90 34.14
C ILE A 138 10.25 -7.72 34.72
N GLU A 139 11.16 -7.07 34.00
CA GLU A 139 12.53 -6.81 34.46
C GLU A 139 12.54 -5.87 35.67
N ALA A 140 11.75 -4.79 35.64
CA ALA A 140 11.66 -3.83 36.72
C ALA A 140 11.15 -4.45 38.03
N PHE A 141 10.07 -5.24 37.95
CA PHE A 141 9.52 -5.96 39.10
C PHE A 141 10.41 -7.13 39.54
N GLY A 142 11.12 -7.77 38.62
CA GLY A 142 12.10 -8.81 38.92
C GLY A 142 13.27 -8.29 39.75
N LYS A 143 13.83 -7.13 39.36
CA LYS A 143 14.88 -6.43 40.13
C LYS A 143 14.39 -6.02 41.52
N LEU A 144 13.14 -5.56 41.61
CA LEU A 144 12.50 -5.21 42.88
C LEU A 144 12.36 -6.41 43.82
N ALA A 145 11.96 -7.57 43.31
CA ALA A 145 11.77 -8.78 44.09
C ALA A 145 13.09 -9.37 44.64
N GLN A 146 14.22 -9.08 43.99
CA GLN A 146 15.55 -9.52 44.41
C GLN A 146 16.26 -8.53 45.34
N ALA A 147 15.73 -7.31 45.49
CA ALA A 147 16.32 -6.31 46.36
C ALA A 147 16.08 -6.68 47.84
N GLU A 148 17.16 -6.98 48.57
CA GLU A 148 17.12 -7.13 50.02
C GLU A 148 17.26 -5.75 50.68
N GLY A 149 16.21 -5.30 51.40
CA GLY A 149 16.23 -4.06 52.16
C GLY A 149 15.40 -2.91 51.54
N ALA A 150 15.84 -1.67 51.74
CA ALA A 150 15.11 -0.50 51.27
C ALA A 150 15.14 -0.42 49.74
N VAL A 151 13.94 -0.42 49.14
CA VAL A 151 13.75 -0.31 47.70
C VAL A 151 14.08 1.09 47.23
N ASP A 152 15.00 1.22 46.27
CA ASP A 152 15.22 2.47 45.54
C ASP A 152 14.16 2.63 44.42
N PRO A 153 13.28 3.65 44.50
CA PRO A 153 12.28 3.93 43.46
C PRO A 153 12.88 4.21 42.08
N SER A 154 14.16 4.61 42.01
CA SER A 154 14.86 4.93 40.77
C SER A 154 14.96 3.72 39.82
N ILE A 155 15.08 2.50 40.38
CA ILE A 155 15.18 1.25 39.62
C ILE A 155 13.88 0.97 38.86
N LEU A 156 12.75 1.14 39.54
CA LEU A 156 11.43 0.95 38.93
C LEU A 156 11.17 2.00 37.84
N ALA A 157 11.54 3.25 38.10
CA ALA A 157 11.38 4.34 37.15
C ALA A 157 12.17 4.12 35.84
N GLY A 158 13.38 3.56 35.92
CA GLY A 158 14.20 3.25 34.75
C GLY A 158 13.58 2.16 33.84
N GLY A 159 13.02 1.11 34.43
CA GLY A 159 12.33 0.05 33.68
C GLY A 159 11.05 0.54 32.99
N ILE A 160 10.25 1.35 33.70
CA ILE A 160 9.05 1.99 33.13
C ILE A 160 9.42 2.94 31.98
N TRP A 161 10.45 3.76 32.14
CA TRP A 161 10.92 4.67 31.09
C TRP A 161 11.32 3.91 29.82
N THR A 162 12.07 2.83 29.98
CA THR A 162 12.50 1.96 28.88
C THR A 162 11.30 1.33 28.17
N ALA A 163 10.37 0.77 28.95
CA ALA A 163 9.10 0.24 28.46
C ALA A 163 8.34 1.28 27.60
N LEU A 164 8.16 2.49 28.11
CA LEU A 164 7.44 3.55 27.41
C LEU A 164 8.11 3.98 26.10
N ILE A 165 9.45 4.07 26.05
CA ILE A 165 10.18 4.40 24.82
C ILE A 165 9.92 3.34 23.74
N THR A 166 10.01 2.04 24.07
CA THR A 166 9.83 0.98 23.06
C THR A 166 8.43 1.01 22.44
N THR A 167 7.40 1.29 23.25
CA THR A 167 6.02 1.48 22.73
C THR A 167 5.88 2.73 21.89
N ALA A 168 6.43 3.87 22.34
CA ALA A 168 6.37 5.12 21.59
C ALA A 168 7.03 4.98 20.22
N VAL A 169 8.18 4.30 20.14
CA VAL A 169 8.88 4.02 18.87
C VAL A 169 8.04 3.08 17.98
N GLY A 170 7.51 1.99 18.53
CA GLY A 170 6.67 1.05 17.79
C GLY A 170 5.42 1.72 17.19
N LEU A 171 4.74 2.56 17.97
CA LEU A 171 3.59 3.34 17.51
C LEU A 171 3.99 4.38 16.46
N GLY A 172 5.10 5.10 16.65
CA GLY A 172 5.58 6.08 15.68
C GLY A 172 5.86 5.48 14.31
N ILE A 173 6.51 4.30 14.28
CA ILE A 173 6.75 3.53 13.05
C ILE A 173 5.42 3.13 12.41
N ALA A 174 4.49 2.58 13.19
CA ALA A 174 3.21 2.12 12.69
C ALA A 174 2.37 3.25 12.06
N ILE A 175 2.26 4.38 12.76
CA ILE A 175 1.50 5.55 12.29
C ILE A 175 2.10 6.08 10.98
N PHE A 176 3.42 6.18 10.91
CA PHE A 176 4.09 6.67 9.69
C PHE A 176 3.79 5.77 8.48
N PHE A 177 3.97 4.45 8.63
CA PHE A 177 3.73 3.52 7.52
C PHE A 177 2.24 3.31 7.22
N TYR A 178 1.35 3.53 8.18
CA TYR A 178 -0.11 3.50 7.97
C TYR A 178 -0.55 4.55 6.96
N PHE A 179 -0.07 5.80 7.08
CA PHE A 179 -0.42 6.84 6.10
C PHE A 179 0.13 6.52 4.70
N ILE A 180 1.32 5.92 4.63
CA ILE A 180 1.91 5.50 3.35
C ILE A 180 1.09 4.35 2.73
N SER A 181 0.72 3.34 3.52
CA SER A 181 -0.09 2.21 3.02
C SER A 181 -1.46 2.70 2.54
N MET A 182 -2.12 3.56 3.33
CA MET A 182 -3.40 4.16 2.97
C MET A 182 -3.33 4.95 1.66
N TRP A 183 -2.26 5.73 1.45
CA TRP A 183 -2.08 6.46 0.20
C TRP A 183 -1.86 5.52 -1.00
N LEU A 184 -1.04 4.48 -0.85
CA LEU A 184 -0.78 3.48 -1.89
C LEU A 184 -2.05 2.69 -2.23
N GLU A 185 -2.82 2.25 -1.24
CA GLU A 185 -4.11 1.57 -1.41
C GLU A 185 -5.11 2.46 -2.12
N GLY A 186 -5.20 3.74 -1.74
CA GLY A 186 -6.05 4.73 -2.42
C GLY A 186 -5.70 4.86 -3.91
N ARG A 187 -4.40 4.84 -4.25
CA ARG A 187 -3.95 4.85 -5.65
C ARG A 187 -4.34 3.59 -6.41
N ILE A 188 -4.22 2.41 -5.79
CA ILE A 188 -4.62 1.13 -6.42
C ILE A 188 -6.13 1.10 -6.65
N SER A 189 -6.91 1.52 -5.65
CA SER A 189 -8.38 1.56 -5.72
C SER A 189 -8.86 2.52 -6.82
N ALA A 190 -8.26 3.70 -6.92
CA ALA A 190 -8.57 4.66 -7.99
C ALA A 190 -8.21 4.13 -9.39
N GLU A 191 -7.10 3.39 -9.53
CA GLU A 191 -6.71 2.76 -10.79
C GLU A 191 -7.68 1.64 -11.17
N ARG A 192 -8.08 0.79 -10.20
CA ARG A 192 -9.10 -0.25 -10.38
C ARG A 192 -10.42 0.32 -10.89
N GLU A 193 -10.93 1.34 -10.22
CA GLU A 193 -12.17 2.00 -10.63
C GLU A 193 -12.06 2.58 -12.04
N THR A 194 -10.91 3.18 -12.36
CA THR A 194 -10.65 3.71 -13.71
C THR A 194 -10.66 2.58 -14.75
N ILE A 195 -10.03 1.44 -14.47
CA ILE A 195 -10.05 0.26 -15.35
C ILE A 195 -11.48 -0.23 -15.59
N GLU A 196 -12.28 -0.41 -14.53
CA GLU A 196 -13.66 -0.89 -14.65
C GLU A 196 -14.53 0.09 -15.47
N ARG A 197 -14.39 1.39 -15.23
CA ARG A 197 -15.06 2.44 -16.02
C ARG A 197 -14.65 2.41 -17.49
N LEU A 198 -13.37 2.24 -17.78
CA LEU A 198 -12.85 2.19 -19.16
C LEU A 198 -13.35 0.94 -19.90
N ILE A 199 -13.35 -0.23 -19.27
CA ILE A 199 -13.92 -1.46 -19.84
C ILE A 199 -15.39 -1.24 -20.19
N SER A 200 -16.16 -0.67 -19.25
CA SER A 200 -17.58 -0.37 -19.47
C SER A 200 -17.77 0.59 -20.65
N THR A 201 -16.96 1.65 -20.70
CA THR A 201 -17.06 2.70 -21.73
C THR A 201 -16.75 2.18 -23.14
N VAL A 202 -15.74 1.32 -23.29
CA VAL A 202 -15.37 0.75 -24.59
C VAL A 202 -16.42 -0.24 -25.09
N LEU A 203 -17.01 -1.04 -24.19
CA LEU A 203 -17.96 -2.09 -24.55
C LEU A 203 -19.40 -1.60 -24.73
N HIS A 204 -19.82 -0.58 -23.97
CA HIS A 204 -21.21 -0.13 -23.92
C HIS A 204 -21.40 1.35 -24.29
N GLY A 205 -20.33 2.10 -24.54
CA GLY A 205 -20.38 3.55 -24.72
C GLY A 205 -20.30 4.30 -23.38
N ARG A 206 -20.31 5.63 -23.43
CA ARG A 206 -20.31 6.46 -22.21
C ARG A 206 -21.62 6.24 -21.47
N VAL A 207 -21.53 5.74 -20.24
CA VAL A 207 -22.65 5.77 -19.31
C VAL A 207 -22.69 7.19 -18.74
N ASP A 208 -23.59 8.02 -19.25
CA ASP A 208 -23.81 9.36 -18.70
C ASP A 208 -24.29 9.22 -17.25
N THR A 209 -23.45 9.58 -16.29
CA THR A 209 -23.85 9.76 -14.88
C THR A 209 -24.44 11.14 -14.62
N ALA A 210 -24.61 11.97 -15.65
CA ALA A 210 -25.34 13.23 -15.55
C ALA A 210 -26.84 12.92 -15.42
N ALA A 211 -27.37 13.11 -14.21
CA ALA A 211 -28.79 13.03 -13.88
C ALA A 211 -29.67 13.70 -14.96
N PRO A 212 -30.90 13.22 -15.20
CA PRO A 212 -31.79 13.87 -16.15
C PRO A 212 -32.04 15.30 -15.66
N ARG A 213 -31.59 16.28 -16.44
CA ARG A 213 -32.07 17.65 -16.27
C ARG A 213 -33.55 17.61 -16.62
N GLY A 214 -34.37 17.54 -15.58
CA GLY A 214 -35.82 17.60 -15.66
C GLY A 214 -36.25 18.78 -16.52
N ARG A 215 -37.16 18.49 -17.44
CA ARG A 215 -37.99 19.50 -18.10
C ARG A 215 -39.13 19.88 -17.18
#